data_AF-A0A7S6RUW7-F1
#
_entry.id   AF-A0A7S6RUW7-F1
#
_cell.length_a   1.000
_cell.length_b   1.000
_cell.length_c   1.000
_cell.angle_alpha   90.00
_cell.angle_beta   90.00
_cell.angle_gamma   90.00
#
_symmetry.space_group_name_H-M   'P 1'
#
loop_
_entity.id
_entity.type
_entity.pdbx_description
1 polymer ?
#
loop_
_entity_poly.entity_id
_entity_poly.type
_entity_poly.pdbx_seq_one_letter_code
_entity_poly.pdbx_strand_id
1 'polypeptide(L)'
;MDEPEIQNNKYRLIQILTISCLVIFLLFIWQGNKGFNLWDEGYLWYGVQRVLLGEIPIRDFMSYDPGRYYWVAALLSVAGDNGIMSVRIAVAVFQCLGLFVGLLLIAQSTKSRDKADILFWIISAAILVLWMFPRHKLFDISISIFLIGILTYLVSNPIPKRYLIAGICVGLIAVFGRNHGVYGAVGSLGVIAWLNIRNRSDTGFLKGFVLWSVGVTIGFLPIIFMALLIPGFAVAFWESVRFLFEQKATNLPLPVPWPWTINFAASSIGDAARGVLIGIFFIGTLIFGGLSVIWVVYRGLKEKPLPPVLVASAFLALPYAHYAFSRADVGHLAQGIFPLLIGILAIASSASSKTKWVLAAGLFMTSFWVMHVFHPGWQCLASKQCVNVDISGKYLQVDPNTASDIALLHQLTDQFAPDGRSFIATPFWPGAYALLERRSPMWEIYALFPRTGAFEKKEIERIKASDPGFAFIFDLPLDGRDELRFKNTHPLIYQFILNNFELVPNSHNPAYQIYKTRNAGQ
;
A
#
# COMPACT_ATOMS: atom_id res chain seq x y z
N MET A 1 -23.83 6.09 -32.66
CA MET A 1 -22.74 5.16 -32.31
C MET A 1 -23.13 3.86 -32.97
N ASP A 2 -22.42 3.47 -34.01
CA ASP A 2 -22.85 2.38 -34.89
C ASP A 2 -22.65 1.03 -34.19
N GLU A 3 -23.55 0.08 -34.44
CA GLU A 3 -23.53 -1.28 -33.90
C GLU A 3 -22.16 -2.00 -33.93
N PRO A 4 -21.35 -1.91 -35.02
CA PRO A 4 -19.99 -2.48 -35.05
C PRO A 4 -18.99 -1.80 -34.09
N GLU A 5 -19.17 -0.52 -33.77
CA GLU A 5 -18.30 0.21 -32.83
C GLU A 5 -18.57 -0.20 -31.37
N ILE A 6 -19.85 -0.46 -31.06
CA ILE A 6 -20.28 -1.00 -29.76
C ILE A 6 -19.70 -2.40 -29.54
N GLN A 7 -19.79 -3.25 -30.57
CA GLN A 7 -19.33 -4.63 -30.49
C GLN A 7 -17.80 -4.71 -30.31
N ASN A 8 -17.05 -3.87 -31.03
CA ASN A 8 -15.58 -3.81 -30.91
C ASN A 8 -15.12 -3.34 -29.52
N ASN A 9 -15.81 -2.35 -28.92
CA ASN A 9 -15.51 -1.89 -27.56
C ASN A 9 -15.75 -2.98 -26.51
N LYS A 10 -16.80 -3.82 -26.67
CA LYS A 10 -17.06 -4.95 -25.78
C LYS A 10 -15.95 -6.00 -25.84
N TYR A 11 -15.50 -6.37 -27.05
CA TYR A 11 -14.40 -7.33 -27.20
C TYR A 11 -13.12 -6.85 -26.53
N ARG A 12 -12.81 -5.56 -26.64
CA ARG A 12 -11.64 -4.96 -26.01
C ARG A 12 -11.68 -5.02 -24.48
N LEU A 13 -12.83 -4.72 -23.88
CA LEU A 13 -13.02 -4.83 -22.43
C LEU A 13 -12.78 -6.26 -21.95
N ILE A 14 -13.31 -7.25 -22.66
CA ILE A 14 -13.11 -8.67 -22.35
C ILE A 14 -11.64 -9.04 -22.47
N GLN A 15 -10.94 -8.63 -23.55
CA GLN A 15 -9.51 -8.90 -23.72
C GLN A 15 -8.67 -8.33 -22.57
N ILE A 16 -8.92 -7.08 -22.17
CA ILE A 16 -8.17 -6.43 -21.09
C ILE A 16 -8.46 -7.10 -19.75
N LEU A 17 -9.71 -7.46 -19.50
CA LEU A 17 -10.09 -8.21 -18.30
C LEU A 17 -9.39 -9.57 -18.27
N THR A 18 -9.42 -10.32 -19.38
CA THR A 18 -8.74 -11.61 -19.50
C THR A 18 -7.24 -11.49 -19.28
N ILE A 19 -6.57 -10.50 -19.90
CA ILE A 19 -5.13 -10.26 -19.68
C ILE A 19 -4.87 -9.95 -18.21
N SER A 20 -5.68 -9.09 -17.58
CA SER A 20 -5.49 -8.71 -16.18
C SER A 20 -5.63 -9.91 -15.25
N CYS A 21 -6.72 -10.68 -15.41
CA CYS A 21 -6.95 -11.90 -14.63
C CYS A 21 -5.84 -12.92 -14.83
N LEU A 22 -5.44 -13.18 -16.08
CA LEU A 22 -4.41 -14.17 -16.40
C LEU A 22 -3.05 -13.77 -15.81
N VAL A 23 -2.63 -12.51 -15.98
CA VAL A 23 -1.35 -12.03 -15.44
C VAL A 23 -1.31 -12.14 -13.92
N ILE A 24 -2.37 -11.69 -13.23
CA ILE A 24 -2.42 -11.78 -11.76
C ILE A 24 -2.49 -13.23 -11.29
N PHE A 25 -3.26 -14.07 -11.97
CA PHE A 25 -3.34 -15.50 -11.65
C PHE A 25 -1.98 -16.20 -11.79
N LEU A 26 -1.27 -15.98 -12.91
CA LEU A 26 0.06 -16.54 -13.14
C LEU A 26 1.08 -16.04 -12.10
N LEU A 27 1.04 -14.75 -11.77
CA LEU A 27 1.88 -14.18 -10.71
C LEU A 27 1.54 -14.80 -9.34
N PHE A 28 0.26 -15.00 -9.04
CA PHE A 28 -0.17 -15.59 -7.78
C PHE A 28 0.28 -17.05 -7.66
N ILE A 29 0.17 -17.84 -8.73
CA ILE A 29 0.73 -19.21 -8.75
C ILE A 29 2.24 -19.19 -8.54
N TRP A 30 2.93 -18.26 -9.21
CA TRP A 30 4.39 -18.23 -9.21
C TRP A 30 5.01 -17.75 -7.89
N GLN A 31 4.36 -16.82 -7.17
CA GLN A 31 4.92 -16.23 -5.96
C GLN A 31 3.95 -16.03 -4.77
N GLY A 32 2.69 -16.43 -4.91
CA GLY A 32 1.67 -16.25 -3.87
C GLY A 32 2.00 -16.96 -2.56
N ASN A 33 2.69 -18.10 -2.61
CA ASN A 33 3.14 -18.86 -1.44
C ASN A 33 4.59 -18.56 -1.01
N LYS A 34 5.26 -17.56 -1.60
CA LYS A 34 6.67 -17.24 -1.33
C LYS A 34 6.83 -16.01 -0.46
N GLY A 35 7.78 -16.04 0.45
CA GLY A 35 8.06 -15.03 1.47
C GLY A 35 6.95 -14.90 2.50
N PHE A 36 7.28 -14.35 3.66
CA PHE A 36 6.32 -13.93 4.69
C PHE A 36 6.95 -12.78 5.45
N ASN A 37 6.20 -11.69 5.64
CA ASN A 37 6.69 -10.53 6.37
C ASN A 37 5.92 -10.43 7.70
N LEU A 38 6.60 -10.74 8.81
CA LEU A 38 6.06 -10.62 10.17
C LEU A 38 5.70 -9.18 10.57
N TRP A 39 6.14 -8.20 9.78
CA TRP A 39 5.95 -6.77 9.99
C TRP A 39 4.64 -6.32 9.31
N ASP A 40 4.71 -5.56 8.22
CA ASP A 40 3.56 -4.94 7.55
C ASP A 40 2.55 -5.93 6.94
N GLU A 41 2.99 -7.11 6.47
CA GLU A 41 2.05 -8.14 5.99
C GLU A 41 1.29 -8.76 7.17
N GLY A 42 2.00 -9.03 8.27
CA GLY A 42 1.44 -9.40 9.56
C GLY A 42 0.46 -8.35 10.12
N TYR A 43 0.74 -7.07 9.94
CA TYR A 43 -0.12 -5.97 10.38
C TYR A 43 -1.48 -5.96 9.65
N LEU A 44 -1.49 -6.25 8.35
CA LEU A 44 -2.74 -6.44 7.61
C LEU A 44 -3.46 -7.72 8.06
N TRP A 45 -2.73 -8.85 8.13
CA TRP A 45 -3.33 -10.15 8.45
C TRP A 45 -3.96 -10.16 9.85
N TYR A 46 -3.24 -9.66 10.86
CA TYR A 46 -3.75 -9.51 12.23
C TYR A 46 -5.04 -8.71 12.25
N GLY A 47 -5.05 -7.52 11.63
CA GLY A 47 -6.23 -6.67 11.66
C GLY A 47 -7.44 -7.30 10.97
N VAL A 48 -7.23 -8.11 9.93
CA VAL A 48 -8.32 -8.87 9.28
C VAL A 48 -8.90 -9.91 10.23
N GLN A 49 -8.06 -10.70 10.92
CA GLN A 49 -8.52 -11.66 11.91
C GLN A 49 -9.31 -10.97 13.04
N ARG A 50 -8.85 -9.80 13.51
CA ARG A 50 -9.56 -9.02 14.53
C ARG A 50 -10.94 -8.55 14.05
N VAL A 51 -11.04 -8.08 12.80
CA VAL A 51 -12.33 -7.72 12.20
C VAL A 51 -13.28 -8.91 12.09
N LEU A 52 -12.79 -10.08 11.68
CA LEU A 52 -13.59 -11.32 11.65
C LEU A 52 -14.13 -11.71 13.04
N LEU A 53 -13.42 -11.33 14.10
CA LEU A 53 -13.83 -11.50 15.49
C LEU A 53 -14.70 -10.35 16.04
N GLY A 54 -15.11 -9.41 15.19
CA GLY A 54 -16.00 -8.30 15.56
C GLY A 54 -15.30 -7.05 16.13
N GLU A 55 -13.97 -6.99 16.10
CA GLU A 55 -13.23 -5.79 16.48
C GLU A 55 -13.21 -4.74 15.37
N ILE A 56 -13.00 -3.49 15.77
CA ILE A 56 -13.16 -2.31 14.92
C ILE A 56 -11.79 -1.66 14.71
N PRO A 57 -11.30 -1.57 13.45
CA PRO A 57 -10.02 -0.94 13.14
C PRO A 57 -9.97 0.50 13.69
N ILE A 58 -8.77 0.97 14.07
CA ILE A 58 -8.49 2.26 14.73
C ILE A 58 -8.99 2.32 16.17
N ARG A 59 -10.19 1.80 16.46
CA ARG A 59 -10.74 1.83 17.82
C ARG A 59 -10.13 0.76 18.73
N ASP A 60 -10.16 -0.49 18.29
CA ASP A 60 -9.84 -1.64 19.15
C ASP A 60 -8.37 -2.05 19.06
N PHE A 61 -7.74 -1.78 17.92
CA PHE A 61 -6.32 -2.01 17.66
C PHE A 61 -5.77 -0.97 16.68
N MET A 62 -4.46 -0.72 16.75
CA MET A 62 -3.75 0.11 15.79
C MET A 62 -3.84 -0.51 14.39
N SER A 63 -4.35 0.26 13.43
CA SER A 63 -4.65 -0.25 12.09
C SER A 63 -4.43 0.82 11.01
N TYR A 64 -4.43 0.40 9.74
CA TYR A 64 -4.75 1.30 8.62
C TYR A 64 -6.22 1.75 8.67
N ASP A 65 -6.66 2.51 7.66
CA ASP A 65 -8.07 2.89 7.55
C ASP A 65 -9.00 1.68 7.35
N PRO A 66 -10.23 1.71 7.89
CA PRO A 66 -11.06 0.52 8.03
C PRO A 66 -11.42 -0.20 6.72
N GLY A 67 -11.56 0.53 5.61
CA GLY A 67 -12.07 0.00 4.34
C GLY A 67 -11.29 -1.20 3.81
N ARG A 68 -9.96 -1.21 3.95
CA ARG A 68 -9.14 -2.34 3.47
C ARG A 68 -9.31 -3.61 4.32
N TYR A 69 -9.54 -3.46 5.63
CA TYR A 69 -9.79 -4.61 6.50
C TYR A 69 -11.17 -5.19 6.26
N TYR A 70 -12.20 -4.34 6.15
CA TYR A 70 -13.55 -4.79 5.85
C TYR A 70 -13.66 -5.44 4.47
N TRP A 71 -12.94 -4.94 3.47
CA TRP A 71 -12.85 -5.58 2.16
C TRP A 71 -12.34 -7.03 2.27
N VAL A 72 -11.20 -7.23 2.94
CA VAL A 72 -10.60 -8.56 3.06
C VAL A 72 -11.49 -9.46 3.93
N ALA A 73 -11.92 -8.97 5.09
CA ALA A 73 -12.76 -9.73 6.01
C ALA A 73 -14.07 -10.20 5.36
N ALA A 74 -14.70 -9.36 4.51
CA ALA A 74 -15.92 -9.76 3.80
C ALA A 74 -15.71 -10.93 2.83
N LEU A 75 -14.57 -10.98 2.14
CA LEU A 75 -14.25 -12.11 1.25
C LEU A 75 -13.90 -13.37 2.04
N LEU A 76 -13.14 -13.21 3.13
CA LEU A 76 -12.73 -14.31 4.01
C LEU A 76 -13.90 -14.92 4.78
N SER A 77 -14.87 -14.10 5.22
CA SER A 77 -16.07 -14.59 5.91
C SER A 77 -16.94 -15.49 5.01
N VAL A 78 -16.97 -15.21 3.71
CA VAL A 78 -17.69 -16.05 2.73
C VAL A 78 -16.95 -17.37 2.51
N ALA A 79 -15.61 -17.34 2.52
CA ALA A 79 -14.78 -18.53 2.35
C ALA A 79 -14.67 -19.41 3.61
N GLY A 80 -15.02 -18.88 4.80
CA GLY A 80 -14.83 -19.57 6.08
C GLY A 80 -13.36 -19.77 6.45
N ASP A 81 -12.48 -18.87 5.99
CA ASP A 81 -11.02 -18.95 6.19
C ASP A 81 -10.49 -17.63 6.76
N ASN A 82 -9.46 -17.70 7.61
CA ASN A 82 -8.78 -16.56 8.22
C ASN A 82 -7.24 -16.59 7.98
N GLY A 83 -6.75 -17.52 7.16
CA GLY A 83 -5.33 -17.74 6.92
C GLY A 83 -4.68 -16.75 5.95
N ILE A 84 -3.35 -16.68 6.01
CA ILE A 84 -2.55 -15.72 5.24
C ILE A 84 -2.74 -15.84 3.72
N MET A 85 -2.93 -17.06 3.21
CA MET A 85 -3.14 -17.28 1.78
C MET A 85 -4.47 -16.69 1.30
N SER A 86 -5.52 -16.79 2.11
CA SER A 86 -6.82 -16.19 1.80
C SER A 86 -6.75 -14.66 1.83
N VAL A 87 -6.00 -14.08 2.78
CA VAL A 87 -5.69 -12.63 2.76
C VAL A 87 -4.99 -12.26 1.45
N ARG A 88 -3.97 -13.02 1.01
CA ARG A 88 -3.27 -12.75 -0.25
C ARG A 88 -4.19 -12.87 -1.47
N ILE A 89 -5.15 -13.80 -1.49
CA ILE A 89 -6.15 -13.91 -2.57
C ILE A 89 -7.03 -12.67 -2.61
N ALA A 90 -7.60 -12.25 -1.47
CA ALA A 90 -8.46 -11.07 -1.38
C ALA A 90 -7.74 -9.79 -1.86
N VAL A 91 -6.46 -9.69 -1.55
CA VAL A 91 -5.60 -8.60 -2.00
C VAL A 91 -5.27 -8.71 -3.50
N ALA A 92 -5.04 -9.92 -4.02
CA ALA A 92 -4.82 -10.16 -5.46
C ALA A 92 -6.07 -9.85 -6.31
N VAL A 93 -7.27 -10.06 -5.78
CA VAL A 93 -8.52 -9.59 -6.43
C VAL A 93 -8.48 -8.07 -6.59
N PHE A 94 -8.10 -7.33 -5.55
CA PHE A 94 -7.97 -5.88 -5.61
C PHE A 94 -6.86 -5.41 -6.56
N GLN A 95 -5.77 -6.18 -6.66
CA GLN A 95 -4.71 -5.99 -7.66
C GLN A 95 -5.22 -6.16 -9.09
N CYS A 96 -6.01 -7.20 -9.35
CA CYS A 96 -6.59 -7.46 -10.66
C CYS A 96 -7.48 -6.30 -11.12
N LEU A 97 -8.31 -5.76 -10.22
CA LEU A 97 -9.12 -4.57 -10.50
C LEU A 97 -8.25 -3.36 -10.86
N GLY A 98 -7.18 -3.10 -10.09
CA GLY A 98 -6.22 -2.02 -10.37
C GLY A 98 -5.56 -2.17 -11.74
N LEU A 99 -5.05 -3.37 -12.05
CA LEU A 99 -4.43 -3.67 -13.34
C LEU A 99 -5.42 -3.50 -14.50
N PHE A 100 -6.65 -3.99 -14.34
CA PHE A 100 -7.72 -3.84 -15.33
C PHE A 100 -7.99 -2.38 -15.65
N VAL A 101 -8.14 -1.52 -14.64
CA VAL A 101 -8.34 -0.08 -14.85
C VAL A 101 -7.12 0.55 -15.52
N GLY A 102 -5.90 0.23 -15.08
CA GLY A 102 -4.67 0.75 -15.67
C GLY A 102 -4.54 0.42 -17.16
N LEU A 103 -4.77 -0.84 -17.53
CA LEU A 103 -4.77 -1.28 -18.92
C LEU A 103 -5.91 -0.67 -19.73
N LEU A 104 -7.10 -0.52 -19.15
CA LEU A 104 -8.22 0.14 -19.80
C LEU A 104 -7.89 1.59 -20.18
N LEU A 105 -7.22 2.34 -19.31
CA LEU A 105 -6.81 3.72 -19.55
C LEU A 105 -5.78 3.84 -20.68
N ILE A 106 -4.80 2.94 -20.69
CA ILE A 106 -3.78 2.86 -21.75
C ILE A 106 -4.43 2.47 -23.09
N ALA A 107 -5.31 1.49 -23.04
CA ALA A 107 -6.05 1.02 -24.19
C ALA A 107 -6.89 2.17 -24.80
N GLN A 108 -7.71 2.85 -24.02
CA GLN A 108 -8.54 3.97 -24.51
C GLN A 108 -7.74 5.09 -25.19
N SER A 109 -6.43 5.19 -24.92
CA SER A 109 -5.52 6.16 -25.53
C SER A 109 -4.87 5.71 -26.84
N THR A 110 -5.14 4.48 -27.29
CA THR A 110 -4.55 3.88 -28.49
C THR A 110 -5.34 4.30 -29.74
N LYS A 111 -4.64 4.80 -30.77
CA LYS A 111 -5.26 5.26 -32.03
C LYS A 111 -5.40 4.18 -33.11
N SER A 112 -4.48 3.20 -33.15
CA SER A 112 -4.54 2.08 -34.11
C SER A 112 -5.36 0.91 -33.56
N ARG A 113 -5.77 -0.01 -34.44
CA ARG A 113 -6.56 -1.22 -34.12
C ARG A 113 -5.83 -2.47 -34.61
N ASP A 114 -4.53 -2.55 -34.33
CA ASP A 114 -3.68 -3.63 -34.84
C ASP A 114 -3.49 -4.74 -33.81
N LYS A 115 -3.22 -5.97 -34.26
CA LYS A 115 -2.84 -7.09 -33.37
C LYS A 115 -1.62 -6.74 -32.50
N ALA A 116 -0.77 -5.82 -32.96
CA ALA A 116 0.36 -5.26 -32.22
C ALA A 116 -0.06 -4.55 -30.91
N ASP A 117 -1.32 -4.19 -30.74
CA ASP A 117 -1.84 -3.55 -29.53
C ASP A 117 -1.99 -4.53 -28.36
N ILE A 118 -2.30 -5.80 -28.63
CA ILE A 118 -2.34 -6.84 -27.58
C ILE A 118 -0.96 -7.02 -26.96
N LEU A 119 0.09 -7.13 -27.79
CA LEU A 119 1.46 -7.22 -27.30
C LEU A 119 1.84 -5.99 -26.47
N PHE A 120 1.44 -4.80 -26.91
CA PHE A 120 1.68 -3.57 -26.14
C PHE A 120 0.94 -3.57 -24.79
N TRP A 121 -0.30 -4.08 -24.72
CA TRP A 121 -1.02 -4.23 -23.46
C TRP A 121 -0.38 -5.28 -22.55
N ILE A 122 0.16 -6.36 -23.09
CA ILE A 122 0.92 -7.37 -22.31
C ILE A 122 2.19 -6.75 -21.71
N ILE A 123 2.97 -6.00 -22.50
CA ILE A 123 4.15 -5.29 -21.98
C ILE A 123 3.75 -4.24 -20.95
N SER A 124 2.68 -3.49 -21.20
CA SER A 124 2.14 -2.53 -20.23
C SER A 124 1.72 -3.22 -18.94
N ALA A 125 1.07 -4.39 -19.03
CA ALA A 125 0.67 -5.17 -17.88
C ALA A 125 1.90 -5.60 -17.08
N ALA A 126 2.94 -6.10 -17.77
CA ALA A 126 4.21 -6.49 -17.16
C ALA A 126 4.90 -5.32 -16.45
N ILE A 127 4.93 -4.13 -17.05
CA ILE A 127 5.46 -2.91 -16.41
C ILE A 127 4.67 -2.59 -15.14
N LEU A 128 3.33 -2.54 -15.23
CA LEU A 128 2.50 -2.16 -14.10
C LEU A 128 2.66 -3.17 -12.94
N VAL A 129 2.58 -4.47 -13.20
CA VAL A 129 2.69 -5.50 -12.14
C VAL A 129 4.08 -5.59 -11.53
N LEU A 130 5.14 -5.25 -12.25
CA LEU A 130 6.49 -5.12 -11.67
C LEU A 130 6.52 -4.08 -10.54
N TRP A 131 5.77 -2.99 -10.69
CA TRP A 131 5.64 -1.93 -9.69
C TRP A 131 4.49 -2.14 -8.71
N MET A 132 3.67 -3.18 -8.86
CA MET A 132 2.62 -3.52 -7.89
C MET A 132 3.22 -4.25 -6.67
N PHE A 133 4.06 -3.53 -5.90
CA PHE A 133 4.82 -4.02 -4.75
C PHE A 133 4.82 -2.98 -3.61
N PRO A 134 4.80 -3.40 -2.32
CA PRO A 134 4.68 -4.78 -1.83
C PRO A 134 3.23 -5.27 -1.79
N ARG A 135 3.04 -6.60 -1.71
CA ARG A 135 1.71 -7.22 -1.81
C ARG A 135 0.70 -6.71 -0.78
N HIS A 136 1.12 -6.46 0.46
CA HIS A 136 0.22 -5.98 1.52
C HIS A 136 -0.16 -4.48 1.37
N LYS A 137 0.40 -3.77 0.38
CA LYS A 137 0.07 -2.38 -0.01
C LYS A 137 -0.62 -2.28 -1.37
N LEU A 138 -1.11 -3.41 -1.92
CA LEU A 138 -1.81 -3.40 -3.22
C LEU A 138 -3.07 -2.53 -3.22
N PHE A 139 -3.66 -2.25 -2.05
CA PHE A 139 -4.73 -1.26 -1.91
C PHE A 139 -4.26 0.14 -2.32
N ASP A 140 -3.14 0.60 -1.74
CA ASP A 140 -2.58 1.94 -1.97
C ASP A 140 -2.22 2.14 -3.46
N ILE A 141 -1.66 1.08 -4.05
CA ILE A 141 -1.31 0.99 -5.47
C ILE A 141 -2.55 1.05 -6.37
N SER A 142 -3.50 0.14 -6.19
CA SER A 142 -4.70 0.08 -7.04
C SER A 142 -5.55 1.34 -6.92
N ILE A 143 -5.63 1.94 -5.72
CA ILE A 143 -6.32 3.22 -5.50
C ILE A 143 -5.70 4.35 -6.31
N SER A 144 -4.36 4.41 -6.41
CA SER A 144 -3.69 5.40 -7.28
C SER A 144 -4.13 5.28 -8.74
N ILE A 145 -4.30 4.06 -9.23
CA ILE A 145 -4.77 3.78 -10.59
C ILE A 145 -6.27 4.12 -10.72
N PHE A 146 -7.09 3.78 -9.73
CA PHE A 146 -8.51 4.13 -9.70
C PHE A 146 -8.73 5.63 -9.74
N LEU A 147 -7.95 6.42 -9.00
CA LEU A 147 -8.04 7.89 -9.05
C LEU A 147 -7.77 8.43 -10.44
N ILE A 148 -6.78 7.90 -11.15
CA ILE A 148 -6.54 8.28 -12.56
C ILE A 148 -7.78 7.93 -13.38
N GLY A 149 -8.38 6.75 -13.19
CA GLY A 149 -9.60 6.35 -13.88
C GLY A 149 -10.80 7.26 -13.60
N ILE A 150 -11.04 7.60 -12.33
CA ILE A 150 -12.12 8.47 -11.87
C ILE A 150 -11.99 9.86 -12.48
N LEU A 151 -10.79 10.44 -12.44
CA LEU A 151 -10.55 11.77 -13.01
C LEU A 151 -10.57 11.74 -14.53
N THR A 152 -10.10 10.67 -15.17
CA THR A 152 -10.24 10.45 -16.61
C THR A 152 -11.71 10.44 -16.99
N TYR A 153 -12.55 9.73 -16.24
CA TYR A 153 -14.00 9.68 -16.44
C TYR A 153 -14.63 11.08 -16.33
N LEU A 154 -14.26 11.88 -15.34
CA LEU A 154 -14.72 13.27 -15.21
C LEU A 154 -14.30 14.12 -16.43
N VAL A 155 -13.01 14.12 -16.77
CA VAL A 155 -12.44 14.94 -17.86
C VAL A 155 -13.05 14.58 -19.21
N SER A 156 -13.38 13.31 -19.42
CA SER A 156 -13.88 12.82 -20.71
C SER A 156 -15.25 13.39 -21.08
N ASN A 157 -16.08 13.77 -20.10
CA ASN A 157 -17.35 14.45 -20.34
C ASN A 157 -17.81 15.18 -19.06
N PRO A 158 -17.44 16.46 -18.87
CA PRO A 158 -17.59 17.17 -17.60
C PRO A 158 -19.03 17.66 -17.34
N ILE A 159 -19.98 16.73 -17.23
CA ILE A 159 -21.36 17.00 -16.85
C ILE A 159 -21.56 16.95 -15.32
N PRO A 160 -22.59 17.62 -14.76
CA PRO A 160 -22.83 17.70 -13.31
C PRO A 160 -22.77 16.34 -12.58
N LYS A 161 -23.37 15.30 -13.18
CA LYS A 161 -23.38 13.94 -12.63
C LYS A 161 -21.97 13.37 -12.41
N ARG A 162 -21.01 13.68 -13.30
CA ARG A 162 -19.65 13.15 -13.19
C ARG A 162 -18.83 13.82 -12.09
N TYR A 163 -19.09 15.10 -11.78
CA TYR A 163 -18.49 15.75 -10.62
C TYR A 163 -18.94 15.08 -9.32
N LEU A 164 -20.25 14.82 -9.19
CA LEU A 164 -20.82 14.09 -8.05
C LEU A 164 -20.23 12.69 -7.92
N ILE A 165 -20.21 11.90 -9.00
CA ILE A 165 -19.64 10.54 -8.99
C ILE A 165 -18.15 10.57 -8.63
N ALA A 166 -17.37 11.49 -9.21
CA ALA A 166 -15.97 11.64 -8.86
C ALA A 166 -15.78 11.96 -7.37
N GLY A 167 -16.61 12.83 -6.81
CA GLY A 167 -16.66 13.11 -5.38
C GLY A 167 -16.95 11.85 -4.56
N ILE A 168 -18.00 11.09 -4.91
CA ILE A 168 -18.37 9.84 -4.22
C ILE A 168 -17.19 8.86 -4.21
N CYS A 169 -16.52 8.68 -5.34
CA CYS A 169 -15.38 7.78 -5.42
C CYS A 169 -14.19 8.29 -4.58
N VAL A 170 -13.90 9.59 -4.55
CA VAL A 170 -12.84 10.17 -3.70
C VAL A 170 -13.16 10.00 -2.21
N GLY A 171 -14.41 10.24 -1.81
CA GLY A 171 -14.87 10.00 -0.44
C GLY A 171 -14.75 8.53 -0.03
N LEU A 172 -15.16 7.61 -0.91
CA LEU A 172 -15.02 6.17 -0.67
C LEU A 172 -13.55 5.74 -0.58
N ILE A 173 -12.68 6.31 -1.41
CA ILE A 173 -11.23 6.07 -1.32
C ILE A 173 -10.66 6.49 0.04
N ALA A 174 -11.15 7.59 0.61
CA ALA A 174 -10.74 8.02 1.94
C ALA A 174 -11.11 7.03 3.06
N VAL A 175 -12.06 6.12 2.83
CA VAL A 175 -12.40 5.01 3.74
C VAL A 175 -11.32 3.91 3.74
N PHE A 176 -10.64 3.73 2.60
CA PHE A 176 -9.53 2.75 2.45
C PHE A 176 -8.16 3.33 2.81
N GLY A 177 -7.99 4.64 2.63
CA GLY A 177 -6.76 5.37 2.91
C GLY A 177 -6.99 6.87 2.93
N ARG A 178 -6.92 7.50 4.10
CA ARG A 178 -7.11 8.95 4.28
C ARG A 178 -6.12 9.77 3.45
N ASN A 179 -4.86 9.31 3.39
CA ASN A 179 -3.82 9.85 2.53
C ASN A 179 -4.28 9.90 1.05
N HIS A 180 -4.82 8.80 0.53
CA HIS A 180 -5.31 8.73 -0.84
C HIS A 180 -6.56 9.58 -1.07
N GLY A 181 -7.43 9.73 -0.07
CA GLY A 181 -8.52 10.69 -0.09
C GLY A 181 -8.02 12.12 -0.30
N VAL A 182 -6.98 12.54 0.44
CA VAL A 182 -6.36 13.86 0.30
C VAL A 182 -5.70 14.02 -1.07
N TYR A 183 -4.94 13.03 -1.55
CA TYR A 183 -4.33 13.10 -2.89
C TYR A 183 -5.38 13.14 -4.01
N GLY A 184 -6.44 12.37 -3.88
CA GLY A 184 -7.59 12.39 -4.78
C GLY A 184 -8.30 13.75 -4.75
N ALA A 185 -8.44 14.39 -3.59
CA ALA A 185 -9.01 15.72 -3.48
C ALA A 185 -8.14 16.78 -4.17
N VAL A 186 -6.83 16.81 -3.91
CA VAL A 186 -5.91 17.74 -4.57
C VAL A 186 -5.94 17.56 -6.09
N GLY A 187 -5.85 16.31 -6.58
CA GLY A 187 -5.95 16.00 -8.00
C GLY A 187 -7.31 16.40 -8.61
N SER A 188 -8.41 16.15 -7.89
CA SER A 188 -9.76 16.54 -8.31
C SER A 188 -9.88 18.06 -8.45
N LEU A 189 -9.43 18.83 -7.46
CA LEU A 189 -9.48 20.28 -7.49
C LEU A 189 -8.64 20.85 -8.65
N GLY A 190 -7.47 20.27 -8.92
CA GLY A 190 -6.67 20.61 -10.09
C GLY A 190 -7.40 20.37 -11.42
N VAL A 191 -8.05 19.21 -11.55
CA VAL A 191 -8.88 18.88 -12.73
C VAL A 191 -10.09 19.81 -12.86
N ILE A 192 -10.80 20.10 -11.77
CA ILE A 192 -11.95 21.02 -11.77
C ILE A 192 -11.51 22.42 -12.19
N ALA A 193 -10.39 22.92 -11.66
CA ALA A 193 -9.81 24.19 -12.08
C ALA A 193 -9.45 24.18 -13.58
N TRP A 194 -8.81 23.12 -14.05
CA TRP A 194 -8.44 22.97 -15.47
C TRP A 194 -9.65 22.92 -16.41
N LEU A 195 -10.73 22.22 -16.02
CA LEU A 195 -11.98 22.15 -16.79
C LEU A 195 -12.70 23.51 -16.92
N ASN A 196 -12.36 24.48 -16.07
CA ASN A 196 -12.91 25.82 -16.13
C ASN A 196 -12.01 26.81 -16.90
N ILE A 197 -10.82 26.38 -17.33
CA ILE A 197 -10.02 27.16 -18.28
C ILE A 197 -10.79 27.25 -19.60
N ARG A 198 -11.09 28.47 -20.06
CA ARG A 198 -11.83 28.73 -21.31
C ARG A 198 -13.20 28.01 -21.37
N ASN A 199 -13.85 27.81 -20.21
CA ASN A 199 -15.19 27.20 -20.11
C ASN A 199 -15.32 25.84 -20.81
N ARG A 200 -14.33 24.94 -20.65
CA ARG A 200 -14.39 23.55 -21.17
C ARG A 200 -15.48 22.68 -20.53
N SER A 201 -16.21 23.22 -19.56
CA SER A 201 -17.29 22.56 -18.84
C SER A 201 -18.43 23.55 -18.63
N ASP A 202 -19.63 23.20 -19.12
CA ASP A 202 -20.86 23.98 -18.95
C ASP A 202 -21.33 24.05 -17.48
N THR A 203 -20.79 23.16 -16.63
CA THR A 203 -21.15 23.13 -15.20
C THR A 203 -20.63 24.37 -14.44
N GLY A 204 -19.53 24.99 -14.87
CA GLY A 204 -18.86 26.06 -14.13
C GLY A 204 -18.15 25.59 -12.84
N PHE A 205 -17.21 26.41 -12.34
CA PHE A 205 -16.29 26.00 -11.26
C PHE A 205 -17.03 25.78 -9.94
N LEU A 206 -17.82 26.76 -9.49
CA LEU A 206 -18.48 26.72 -8.20
C LEU A 206 -19.47 25.54 -8.09
N LYS A 207 -20.29 25.34 -9.11
CA LYS A 207 -21.25 24.23 -9.14
C LYS A 207 -20.54 22.88 -9.24
N GLY A 208 -19.46 22.78 -10.04
CA GLY A 208 -18.63 21.57 -10.11
C GLY A 208 -18.01 21.23 -8.76
N PHE A 209 -17.45 22.22 -8.06
CA PHE A 209 -16.89 22.09 -6.72
C PHE A 209 -17.95 21.64 -5.71
N VAL A 210 -19.12 22.29 -5.67
CA VAL A 210 -20.20 21.93 -4.73
C VAL A 210 -20.68 20.49 -4.96
N LEU A 211 -20.94 20.10 -6.22
CA LEU A 211 -21.37 18.73 -6.55
C LEU A 211 -20.31 17.70 -6.17
N TRP A 212 -19.05 17.99 -6.43
CA TRP A 212 -17.94 17.15 -6.02
C TRP A 212 -17.85 17.05 -4.49
N SER A 213 -17.93 18.15 -3.75
CA SER A 213 -17.88 18.14 -2.27
C SER A 213 -19.03 17.35 -1.65
N VAL A 214 -20.26 17.52 -2.17
CA VAL A 214 -21.41 16.69 -1.76
C VAL A 214 -21.12 15.22 -2.02
N GLY A 215 -20.54 14.90 -3.17
CA GLY A 215 -20.11 13.54 -3.50
C GLY A 215 -19.10 12.99 -2.49
N VAL A 216 -18.07 13.77 -2.15
CA VAL A 216 -17.06 13.36 -1.15
C VAL A 216 -17.71 13.02 0.18
N THR A 217 -18.63 13.87 0.66
CA THR A 217 -19.38 13.59 1.90
C THR A 217 -20.17 12.29 1.79
N ILE A 218 -20.88 12.05 0.68
CA ILE A 218 -21.63 10.80 0.44
C ILE A 218 -20.69 9.59 0.45
N GLY A 219 -19.57 9.66 -0.26
CA GLY A 219 -18.59 8.57 -0.32
C GLY A 219 -17.96 8.25 1.04
N PHE A 220 -17.82 9.26 1.89
CA PHE A 220 -17.22 9.13 3.23
C PHE A 220 -18.25 8.77 4.32
N LEU A 221 -19.53 8.60 3.97
CA LEU A 221 -20.58 8.21 4.92
C LEU A 221 -20.26 6.98 5.78
N PRO A 222 -19.57 5.92 5.30
CA PRO A 222 -19.21 4.80 6.15
C PRO A 222 -18.45 5.22 7.42
N ILE A 223 -17.45 6.10 7.29
CA ILE A 223 -16.67 6.58 8.45
C ILE A 223 -17.50 7.52 9.32
N ILE A 224 -18.33 8.37 8.72
CA ILE A 224 -19.25 9.26 9.45
C ILE A 224 -20.23 8.43 10.30
N PHE A 225 -20.84 7.40 9.73
CA PHE A 225 -21.73 6.50 10.45
C PHE A 225 -20.98 5.70 11.52
N MET A 226 -19.76 5.24 11.26
CA MET A 226 -18.95 4.63 12.33
C MET A 226 -18.72 5.60 13.49
N ALA A 227 -18.37 6.86 13.23
CA ALA A 227 -18.18 7.87 14.27
C ALA A 227 -19.45 8.17 15.07
N LEU A 228 -20.62 8.13 14.44
CA LEU A 228 -21.91 8.41 15.09
C LEU A 228 -22.50 7.20 15.83
N LEU A 229 -22.33 5.99 15.29
CA LEU A 229 -23.04 4.79 15.76
C LEU A 229 -22.17 3.86 16.60
N ILE A 230 -20.84 3.99 16.56
CA ILE A 230 -19.91 3.11 17.28
C ILE A 230 -19.29 3.88 18.46
N PRO A 231 -19.62 3.52 19.71
CA PRO A 231 -19.03 4.15 20.89
C PRO A 231 -17.51 4.09 20.86
N GLY A 232 -16.87 5.22 21.15
CA GLY A 232 -15.42 5.38 21.20
C GLY A 232 -14.71 5.54 19.84
N PHE A 233 -15.37 5.24 18.71
CA PHE A 233 -14.71 5.33 17.40
C PHE A 233 -14.35 6.77 17.02
N ALA A 234 -15.25 7.74 17.23
CA ALA A 234 -14.98 9.14 16.90
C ALA A 234 -13.73 9.67 17.62
N VAL A 235 -13.57 9.33 18.91
CA VAL A 235 -12.41 9.72 19.72
C VAL A 235 -11.14 9.07 19.19
N ALA A 236 -11.14 7.74 19.00
CA ALA A 236 -9.99 7.02 18.47
C ALA A 236 -9.58 7.50 17.07
N PHE A 237 -10.56 7.80 16.21
CA PHE A 237 -10.32 8.35 14.89
C PHE A 237 -9.64 9.72 14.97
N TRP A 238 -10.16 10.64 15.81
CA TRP A 238 -9.57 11.96 15.97
C TRP A 238 -8.18 11.92 16.61
N GLU A 239 -7.96 11.05 17.61
CA GLU A 239 -6.65 10.81 18.20
C GLU A 239 -5.64 10.32 17.15
N SER A 240 -6.06 9.42 16.24
CA SER A 240 -5.18 8.97 15.15
C SER A 240 -4.79 10.09 14.18
N VAL A 241 -5.69 11.06 13.93
CA VAL A 241 -5.39 12.24 13.11
C VAL A 241 -4.44 13.17 13.86
N ARG A 242 -4.76 13.48 15.11
CA ARG A 242 -3.95 14.35 15.98
C ARG A 242 -2.52 13.83 16.11
N PHE A 243 -2.36 12.52 16.26
CA PHE A 243 -1.06 11.88 16.36
C PHE A 243 -0.15 12.19 15.15
N LEU A 244 -0.68 12.18 13.92
CA LEU A 244 0.10 12.53 12.72
C LEU A 244 0.63 13.97 12.76
N PHE A 245 -0.16 14.90 13.30
CA PHE A 245 0.27 16.29 13.48
C PHE A 245 1.32 16.45 14.59
N GLU A 246 1.17 15.72 15.69
CA GLU A 246 2.14 15.71 16.79
C GLU A 246 3.50 15.15 16.34
N GLN A 247 3.50 14.09 15.54
CA GLN A 247 4.72 13.52 14.95
C GLN A 247 5.32 14.39 13.82
N LYS A 248 4.55 15.35 13.28
CA LYS A 248 4.94 16.22 12.14
C LYS A 248 5.39 15.47 10.90
N ALA A 249 5.05 14.19 10.79
CA ALA A 249 5.46 13.31 9.72
C ALA A 249 4.38 12.26 9.47
N THR A 250 4.21 11.88 8.21
CA THR A 250 3.30 10.79 7.82
C THR A 250 3.98 9.43 7.80
N ASN A 251 5.31 9.41 7.81
CA ASN A 251 6.18 8.23 7.80
C ASN A 251 7.54 8.57 8.44
N LEU A 252 8.35 7.54 8.71
CA LEU A 252 9.77 7.72 9.05
C LEU A 252 10.56 8.03 7.76
N PRO A 253 11.04 9.28 7.59
CA PRO A 253 11.68 9.68 6.34
C PRO A 253 13.03 8.99 6.16
N LEU A 254 13.34 8.68 4.91
CA LEU A 254 14.65 8.20 4.47
C LEU A 254 15.29 9.25 3.54
N PRO A 255 16.63 9.33 3.46
CA PRO A 255 17.30 10.13 2.47
C PRO A 255 16.86 9.75 1.05
N VAL A 256 16.58 10.75 0.22
CA VAL A 256 16.20 10.50 -1.18
C VAL A 256 17.38 9.86 -1.92
N PRO A 257 17.17 8.74 -2.63
CA PRO A 257 18.23 7.99 -3.30
C PRO A 257 18.59 8.66 -4.63
N TRP A 258 19.17 9.86 -4.57
CA TRP A 258 19.56 10.58 -5.78
C TRP A 258 20.61 9.78 -6.58
N PRO A 259 20.61 9.86 -7.93
CA PRO A 259 21.60 9.14 -8.73
C PRO A 259 23.06 9.47 -8.37
N TRP A 260 23.31 10.68 -7.88
CA TRP A 260 24.64 11.16 -7.48
C TRP A 260 25.01 10.84 -6.02
N THR A 261 24.13 10.23 -5.22
CA THR A 261 24.47 9.79 -3.85
C THR A 261 24.93 8.33 -3.80
N ILE A 262 24.98 7.64 -4.95
CA ILE A 262 25.39 6.23 -5.03
C ILE A 262 26.90 6.11 -4.81
N ASN A 263 27.29 5.24 -3.87
CA ASN A 263 28.69 4.91 -3.64
C ASN A 263 29.17 3.84 -4.64
N PHE A 264 29.70 4.29 -5.77
CA PHE A 264 30.22 3.43 -6.84
C PHE A 264 31.45 2.61 -6.42
N ALA A 265 32.22 3.07 -5.42
CA ALA A 265 33.42 2.37 -4.96
C ALA A 265 33.10 1.16 -4.07
N ALA A 266 31.97 1.21 -3.35
CA ALA A 266 31.57 0.17 -2.39
C ALA A 266 30.48 -0.79 -2.93
N SER A 267 29.91 -0.53 -4.11
CA SER A 267 28.78 -1.28 -4.65
C SER A 267 29.18 -2.14 -5.84
N SER A 268 28.52 -3.28 -6.04
CA SER A 268 28.64 -4.02 -7.30
C SER A 268 28.10 -3.16 -8.46
N ILE A 269 28.56 -3.42 -9.69
CA ILE A 269 28.07 -2.69 -10.88
C ILE A 269 26.54 -2.79 -11.00
N GLY A 270 25.97 -3.96 -10.71
CA GLY A 270 24.53 -4.19 -10.79
C GLY A 270 23.75 -3.39 -9.74
N ASP A 271 24.26 -3.32 -8.51
CA ASP A 271 23.64 -2.56 -7.42
C ASP A 271 23.76 -1.05 -7.64
N ALA A 272 24.92 -0.59 -8.12
CA ALA A 272 25.11 0.81 -8.49
C ALA A 272 24.16 1.23 -9.63
N ALA A 273 24.05 0.42 -10.69
CA ALA A 273 23.13 0.67 -11.78
C ALA A 273 21.66 0.69 -11.30
N ARG A 274 21.28 -0.22 -10.39
CA ARG A 274 19.95 -0.22 -9.78
C ARG A 274 19.69 1.05 -8.97
N GLY A 275 20.65 1.46 -8.12
CA GLY A 275 20.56 2.68 -7.33
C GLY A 275 20.37 3.93 -8.20
N VAL A 276 21.14 4.05 -9.28
CA VAL A 276 21.00 5.13 -10.26
C VAL A 276 19.60 5.11 -10.89
N LEU A 277 19.09 3.96 -11.31
CA LEU A 277 17.75 3.84 -11.91
C LEU A 277 16.64 4.21 -10.92
N ILE A 278 16.75 3.79 -9.65
CA ILE A 278 15.80 4.18 -8.60
C ILE A 278 15.77 5.71 -8.48
N GLY A 279 16.94 6.35 -8.41
CA GLY A 279 17.03 7.82 -8.36
C GLY A 279 16.45 8.50 -9.60
N ILE A 280 16.67 7.93 -10.79
CA ILE A 280 16.06 8.42 -12.05
C ILE A 280 14.54 8.31 -12.00
N PHE A 281 13.97 7.24 -11.45
CA PHE A 281 12.52 7.13 -11.29
C PHE A 281 11.97 8.16 -10.30
N PHE A 282 12.64 8.40 -9.17
CA PHE A 282 12.27 9.48 -8.24
C PHE A 282 12.26 10.85 -8.94
N ILE A 283 13.34 11.20 -9.64
CA ILE A 283 13.41 12.42 -10.45
C ILE A 283 12.29 12.45 -11.50
N GLY A 284 12.05 11.30 -12.15
CA GLY A 284 11.02 11.13 -13.16
C GLY A 284 9.63 11.47 -12.66
N THR A 285 9.28 11.11 -11.42
CA THR A 285 7.97 11.48 -10.83
C THR A 285 7.79 13.01 -10.72
N LEU A 286 8.84 13.73 -10.32
CA LEU A 286 8.82 15.20 -10.21
C LEU A 286 8.81 15.88 -11.57
N ILE A 287 9.71 15.47 -12.47
CA ILE A 287 9.81 16.03 -13.82
C ILE A 287 8.50 15.82 -14.58
N PHE A 288 7.97 14.60 -14.57
CA PHE A 288 6.69 14.34 -15.20
C PHE A 288 5.58 15.16 -14.55
N GLY A 289 5.49 15.19 -13.22
CA GLY A 289 4.46 15.98 -12.53
C GLY A 289 4.48 17.46 -12.91
N GLY A 290 5.64 18.11 -12.82
CA GLY A 290 5.78 19.51 -13.18
C GLY A 290 5.53 19.78 -14.67
N LEU A 291 6.21 19.06 -15.56
CA LEU A 291 6.12 19.31 -17.00
C LEU A 291 4.75 18.95 -17.58
N SER A 292 4.13 17.86 -17.12
CA SER A 292 2.81 17.46 -17.60
C SER A 292 1.72 18.44 -17.19
N VAL A 293 1.75 18.97 -15.95
CA VAL A 293 0.81 20.02 -15.51
C VAL A 293 0.99 21.30 -16.34
N ILE A 294 2.22 21.78 -16.50
CA ILE A 294 2.51 22.95 -17.34
C ILE A 294 1.98 22.72 -18.77
N TRP A 295 2.25 21.56 -19.34
CA TRP A 295 1.86 21.23 -20.71
C TRP A 295 0.34 21.08 -20.86
N VAL A 296 -0.37 20.43 -19.94
CA VAL A 296 -1.83 20.28 -20.02
C VAL A 296 -2.54 21.61 -19.82
N VAL A 297 -2.03 22.50 -18.96
CA VAL A 297 -2.55 23.86 -18.79
C VAL A 297 -2.30 24.69 -20.03
N TYR A 298 -1.08 24.68 -20.57
CA TYR A 298 -0.73 25.40 -21.80
C TYR A 298 -1.61 24.97 -22.99
N ARG A 299 -1.76 23.67 -23.22
CA ARG A 299 -2.65 23.12 -24.25
C ARG A 299 -4.11 23.43 -23.97
N GLY A 300 -4.49 23.45 -22.68
CA GLY A 300 -5.76 23.92 -22.16
C GLY A 300 -6.09 25.33 -22.65
N LEU A 301 -5.18 26.27 -22.40
CA LEU A 301 -5.28 27.69 -22.81
C LEU A 301 -5.29 27.90 -24.33
N LYS A 302 -4.62 27.01 -25.07
CA LYS A 302 -4.59 27.01 -26.55
C LYS A 302 -5.74 26.23 -27.20
N GLU A 303 -6.72 25.78 -26.41
CA GLU A 303 -7.92 25.05 -26.89
C GLU A 303 -7.59 23.79 -27.72
N LYS A 304 -6.39 23.24 -27.53
CA LYS A 304 -5.99 22.04 -28.27
C LYS A 304 -6.53 20.77 -27.58
N PRO A 305 -6.86 19.72 -28.34
CA PRO A 305 -7.32 18.46 -27.78
C PRO A 305 -6.21 17.78 -26.97
N LEU A 306 -6.61 17.12 -25.88
CA LEU A 306 -5.75 16.41 -24.95
C LEU A 306 -6.40 15.08 -24.53
N PRO A 307 -5.62 13.99 -24.41
CA PRO A 307 -6.14 12.75 -23.83
C PRO A 307 -6.58 12.97 -22.37
N PRO A 308 -7.82 12.60 -22.00
CA PRO A 308 -8.32 12.75 -20.63
C PRO A 308 -7.43 12.08 -19.57
N VAL A 309 -6.85 10.92 -19.90
CA VAL A 309 -5.93 10.20 -19.00
C VAL A 309 -4.68 11.01 -18.67
N LEU A 310 -4.17 11.79 -19.62
CA LEU A 310 -2.96 12.59 -19.41
C LEU A 310 -3.23 13.78 -18.49
N VAL A 311 -4.44 14.35 -18.56
CA VAL A 311 -4.88 15.39 -17.61
C VAL A 311 -5.00 14.81 -16.21
N ALA A 312 -5.65 13.65 -16.06
CA ALA A 312 -5.78 12.96 -14.77
C ALA A 312 -4.42 12.59 -14.17
N SER A 313 -3.53 11.96 -14.95
CA SER A 313 -2.18 11.62 -14.53
C SER A 313 -1.36 12.84 -14.14
N ALA A 314 -1.48 13.97 -14.87
CA ALA A 314 -0.74 15.18 -14.57
C ALA A 314 -1.10 15.75 -13.19
N PHE A 315 -2.40 15.90 -12.90
CA PHE A 315 -2.86 16.46 -11.63
C PHE A 315 -2.70 15.52 -10.42
N LEU A 316 -2.51 14.21 -10.66
CA LEU A 316 -2.21 13.23 -9.59
C LEU A 316 -0.71 12.97 -9.40
N ALA A 317 0.15 13.33 -10.36
CA ALA A 317 1.57 13.01 -10.30
C ALA A 317 2.30 13.65 -9.11
N LEU A 318 2.09 14.94 -8.83
CA LEU A 318 2.74 15.60 -7.69
C LEU A 318 2.20 15.13 -6.32
N PRO A 319 0.87 14.97 -6.11
CA PRO A 319 0.35 14.35 -4.89
C PRO A 319 0.94 12.96 -4.60
N TYR A 320 1.10 12.12 -5.62
CA TYR A 320 1.69 10.79 -5.44
C TYR A 320 3.22 10.81 -5.39
N ALA A 321 3.88 11.81 -5.97
CA ALA A 321 5.30 12.07 -5.70
C ALA A 321 5.49 12.43 -4.22
N HIS A 322 4.64 13.28 -3.62
CA HIS A 322 4.69 13.53 -2.18
C HIS A 322 4.63 12.23 -1.36
N TYR A 323 3.76 11.27 -1.74
CA TYR A 323 3.73 9.95 -1.09
C TYR A 323 5.07 9.21 -1.21
N ALA A 324 5.61 9.09 -2.43
CA ALA A 324 6.89 8.41 -2.68
C ALA A 324 8.04 9.04 -1.90
N PHE A 325 8.05 10.37 -1.74
CA PHE A 325 9.11 11.09 -1.03
C PHE A 325 8.91 11.13 0.51
N SER A 326 7.71 10.81 1.02
CA SER A 326 7.44 10.77 2.46
C SER A 326 8.31 9.73 3.20
N ARG A 327 8.71 8.66 2.50
CA ARG A 327 9.77 7.73 2.87
C ARG A 327 10.42 7.24 1.58
N ALA A 328 11.57 7.80 1.21
CA ALA A 328 12.13 7.66 -0.13
C ALA A 328 12.85 6.30 -0.37
N ASP A 329 12.09 5.20 -0.29
CA ASP A 329 12.55 3.86 -0.68
C ASP A 329 11.78 3.33 -1.90
N VAL A 330 12.21 2.17 -2.42
CA VAL A 330 11.58 1.53 -3.59
C VAL A 330 10.12 1.12 -3.32
N GLY A 331 9.79 0.73 -2.09
CA GLY A 331 8.43 0.33 -1.72
C GLY A 331 7.45 1.49 -1.79
N HIS A 332 7.85 2.68 -1.36
CA HIS A 332 7.03 3.89 -1.44
C HIS A 332 6.99 4.48 -2.84
N LEU A 333 8.12 4.42 -3.58
CA LEU A 333 8.14 4.75 -5.00
C LEU A 333 7.15 3.89 -5.77
N ALA A 334 7.16 2.57 -5.55
CA ALA A 334 6.26 1.62 -6.20
C ALA A 334 4.79 1.98 -5.97
N GLN A 335 4.42 2.42 -4.78
CA GLN A 335 3.05 2.87 -4.46
C GLN A 335 2.68 4.22 -5.13
N GLY A 336 3.66 5.10 -5.41
CA GLY A 336 3.44 6.44 -5.94
C GLY A 336 3.67 6.64 -7.44
N ILE A 337 4.29 5.68 -8.14
CA ILE A 337 4.78 5.90 -9.51
C ILE A 337 3.69 5.80 -10.61
N PHE A 338 2.49 5.32 -10.31
CA PHE A 338 1.49 4.99 -11.32
C PHE A 338 1.00 6.16 -12.20
N PRO A 339 0.84 7.40 -11.72
CA PRO A 339 0.54 8.53 -12.60
C PRO A 339 1.60 8.74 -13.70
N LEU A 340 2.89 8.58 -13.36
CA LEU A 340 4.00 8.61 -14.32
C LEU A 340 3.91 7.45 -15.31
N LEU A 341 3.79 6.22 -14.83
CA LEU A 341 3.77 5.02 -15.69
C LEU A 341 2.60 5.05 -16.69
N ILE A 342 1.38 5.27 -16.19
CA ILE A 342 0.18 5.31 -17.03
C ILE A 342 0.24 6.51 -17.98
N GLY A 343 0.73 7.67 -17.53
CA GLY A 343 0.92 8.84 -18.37
C GLY A 343 1.88 8.59 -19.53
N ILE A 344 3.05 8.01 -19.28
CA ILE A 344 4.03 7.66 -20.31
C ILE A 344 3.47 6.61 -21.27
N LEU A 345 2.81 5.56 -20.76
CA LEU A 345 2.25 4.50 -21.60
C LEU A 345 1.10 5.01 -22.47
N ALA A 346 0.26 5.93 -21.97
CA ALA A 346 -0.77 6.60 -22.76
C ALA A 346 -0.19 7.55 -23.83
N ILE A 347 0.92 8.23 -23.53
CA ILE A 347 1.65 9.00 -24.56
C ILE A 347 2.21 8.05 -25.62
N ALA A 348 2.88 6.98 -25.21
CA ALA A 348 3.46 5.98 -26.10
C ALA A 348 2.41 5.31 -26.99
N SER A 349 1.21 5.00 -26.48
CA SER A 349 0.13 4.38 -27.27
C SER A 349 -0.41 5.25 -28.40
N SER A 350 -0.18 6.56 -28.32
CA SER A 350 -0.61 7.55 -29.30
C SER A 350 0.52 8.07 -30.20
N ALA A 351 1.76 7.64 -29.95
CA ALA A 351 2.96 8.04 -30.67
C ALA A 351 3.19 7.19 -31.94
N SER A 352 4.22 7.52 -32.72
CA SER A 352 4.66 6.69 -33.85
C SER A 352 5.03 5.28 -33.39
N SER A 353 4.89 4.27 -34.27
CA SER A 353 5.19 2.87 -33.91
C SER A 353 6.61 2.69 -33.34
N LYS A 354 7.62 3.34 -33.94
CA LYS A 354 9.00 3.32 -33.43
C LYS A 354 9.08 3.89 -32.01
N THR A 355 8.52 5.08 -31.79
CA THR A 355 8.52 5.73 -30.46
C THR A 355 7.76 4.90 -29.43
N LYS A 356 6.60 4.34 -29.78
CA LYS A 356 5.79 3.47 -28.92
C LYS A 356 6.61 2.31 -28.37
N TRP A 357 7.28 1.56 -29.26
CA TRP A 357 8.04 0.38 -28.87
C TRP A 357 9.34 0.71 -28.15
N VAL A 358 10.04 1.79 -28.54
CA VAL A 358 11.25 2.24 -27.82
C VAL A 358 10.91 2.64 -26.38
N LEU A 359 9.84 3.42 -26.18
CA LEU A 359 9.42 3.83 -24.84
C LEU A 359 8.94 2.63 -24.01
N ALA A 360 8.14 1.72 -24.59
CA ALA A 360 7.66 0.53 -23.90
C ALA A 360 8.81 -0.40 -23.49
N ALA A 361 9.74 -0.68 -24.41
CA ALA A 361 10.89 -1.53 -24.15
C ALA A 361 11.84 -0.90 -23.12
N GLY A 362 12.17 0.39 -23.27
CA GLY A 362 13.02 1.10 -22.32
C GLY A 362 12.42 1.13 -20.91
N LEU A 363 11.12 1.43 -20.80
CA LEU A 363 10.41 1.44 -19.52
C LEU A 363 10.33 0.03 -18.91
N PHE A 364 10.07 -1.00 -19.72
CA PHE A 364 10.07 -2.38 -19.26
C PHE A 364 11.43 -2.83 -18.74
N MET A 365 12.50 -2.64 -19.51
CA MET A 365 13.85 -3.07 -19.13
C MET A 365 14.33 -2.39 -17.85
N THR A 366 14.12 -1.07 -17.73
CA THR A 366 14.49 -0.32 -16.52
C THR A 366 13.63 -0.69 -15.31
N SER A 367 12.31 -0.85 -15.49
CA SER A 367 11.41 -1.32 -14.42
C SER A 367 11.77 -2.73 -13.96
N PHE A 368 12.05 -3.65 -14.88
CA PHE A 368 12.45 -5.01 -14.56
C PHE A 368 13.76 -5.04 -13.79
N TRP A 369 14.78 -4.30 -14.25
CA TRP A 369 16.07 -4.22 -13.56
C TRP A 369 15.95 -3.73 -12.12
N VAL A 370 15.10 -2.72 -11.89
CA VAL A 370 14.84 -2.19 -10.55
C VAL A 370 14.05 -3.20 -9.70
N MET A 371 12.94 -3.72 -10.22
CA MET A 371 11.93 -4.37 -9.39
C MET A 371 12.15 -5.87 -9.17
N HIS A 372 12.77 -6.60 -10.10
CA HIS A 372 12.78 -8.08 -10.03
C HIS A 372 13.36 -8.62 -8.71
N VAL A 373 14.37 -7.96 -8.13
CA VAL A 373 15.01 -8.39 -6.86
C VAL A 373 14.11 -8.26 -5.62
N PHE A 374 13.04 -7.47 -5.69
CA PHE A 374 12.12 -7.23 -4.58
C PHE A 374 10.95 -8.23 -4.55
N HIS A 375 10.69 -8.90 -5.67
CA HIS A 375 9.57 -9.84 -5.78
C HIS A 375 9.94 -11.20 -5.15
N PRO A 376 9.13 -11.72 -4.21
CA PRO A 376 9.43 -12.97 -3.48
C PRO A 376 9.70 -14.17 -4.38
N GLY A 377 9.05 -14.23 -5.55
CA GLY A 377 9.29 -15.29 -6.53
C GLY A 377 10.73 -15.35 -7.02
N TRP A 378 11.36 -14.20 -7.27
CA TRP A 378 12.75 -14.10 -7.69
C TRP A 378 13.71 -14.26 -6.51
N GLN A 379 13.38 -13.74 -5.33
CA GLN A 379 14.21 -13.90 -4.13
C GLN A 379 14.42 -15.37 -3.76
N CYS A 380 13.34 -16.18 -3.76
CA CYS A 380 13.47 -17.62 -3.51
C CYS A 380 14.19 -18.36 -4.64
N LEU A 381 13.95 -17.97 -5.91
CA LEU A 381 14.61 -18.60 -7.05
C LEU A 381 16.12 -18.32 -7.05
N ALA A 382 16.52 -17.08 -6.75
CA ALA A 382 17.92 -16.65 -6.76
C ALA A 382 18.70 -17.21 -5.56
N SER A 383 18.12 -17.18 -4.37
CA SER A 383 18.79 -17.70 -3.16
C SER A 383 18.93 -19.23 -3.18
N LYS A 384 17.96 -19.95 -3.78
CA LYS A 384 17.82 -21.42 -3.69
C LYS A 384 17.79 -21.96 -2.24
N GLN A 385 17.55 -21.08 -1.27
CA GLN A 385 17.61 -21.37 0.16
C GLN A 385 16.26 -21.24 0.85
N CYS A 386 15.20 -20.87 0.13
CA CYS A 386 13.87 -20.83 0.74
C CYS A 386 13.44 -22.22 1.20
N VAL A 387 12.90 -22.28 2.42
CA VAL A 387 12.43 -23.50 3.08
C VAL A 387 10.92 -23.46 3.24
N ASN A 388 10.29 -24.64 3.24
CA ASN A 388 8.85 -24.75 3.48
C ASN A 388 8.56 -24.64 4.97
N VAL A 389 7.64 -23.74 5.32
CA VAL A 389 7.13 -23.55 6.69
C VAL A 389 5.61 -23.59 6.64
N ASP A 390 5.00 -24.31 7.57
CA ASP A 390 3.54 -24.31 7.73
C ASP A 390 3.10 -23.02 8.43
N ILE A 391 2.24 -22.26 7.78
CA ILE A 391 1.64 -21.04 8.30
C ILE A 391 0.13 -21.12 8.05
N SER A 392 -0.65 -21.26 9.12
CA SER A 392 -2.11 -21.37 9.05
C SER A 392 -2.60 -22.55 8.19
N GLY A 393 -1.94 -23.72 8.29
CA GLY A 393 -2.31 -24.95 7.58
C GLY A 393 -1.94 -24.94 6.09
N LYS A 394 -1.01 -24.09 5.69
CA LYS A 394 -0.51 -23.96 4.31
C LYS A 394 1.01 -23.82 4.31
N TYR A 395 1.67 -24.54 3.43
CA TYR A 395 3.11 -24.41 3.25
C TYR A 395 3.47 -23.15 2.45
N LEU A 396 4.22 -22.26 3.10
CA LEU A 396 4.86 -21.11 2.48
C LEU A 396 6.37 -21.36 2.35
N GLN A 397 6.96 -20.89 1.24
CA GLN A 397 8.40 -20.89 1.04
C GLN A 397 8.98 -19.58 1.55
N VAL A 398 9.76 -19.61 2.63
CA VAL A 398 10.33 -18.41 3.26
C VAL A 398 11.85 -18.55 3.37
N ASP A 399 12.56 -17.43 3.52
CA ASP A 399 14.01 -17.47 3.76
C ASP A 399 14.32 -18.11 5.14
N PRO A 400 15.54 -18.65 5.33
CA PRO A 400 15.90 -19.32 6.58
C PRO A 400 15.78 -18.47 7.84
N ASN A 401 15.99 -17.14 7.76
CA ASN A 401 15.88 -16.28 8.93
C ASN A 401 14.42 -16.14 9.35
N THR A 402 13.52 -15.87 8.39
CA THR A 402 12.08 -15.87 8.65
C THR A 402 11.59 -17.22 9.19
N ALA A 403 12.09 -18.34 8.67
CA ALA A 403 11.76 -19.66 9.18
C ALA A 403 12.20 -19.85 10.64
N SER A 404 13.42 -19.40 10.98
CA SER A 404 13.94 -19.42 12.35
C SER A 404 13.12 -18.52 13.29
N ASP A 405 12.69 -17.35 12.83
CA ASP A 405 11.85 -16.44 13.61
C ASP A 405 10.47 -17.05 13.90
N ILE A 406 9.85 -17.70 12.92
CA ILE A 406 8.59 -18.44 13.09
C ILE A 406 8.77 -19.59 14.10
N ALA A 407 9.82 -20.40 13.94
CA ALA A 407 10.10 -21.51 14.85
C ALA A 407 10.32 -21.03 16.28
N LEU A 408 11.05 -19.92 16.47
CA LEU A 408 11.24 -19.28 17.76
C LEU A 408 9.90 -18.86 18.38
N LEU A 409 9.02 -18.23 17.61
CA LEU A 409 7.71 -17.78 18.11
C LEU A 409 6.82 -18.95 18.58
N HIS A 410 6.82 -20.06 17.84
CA HIS A 410 6.13 -21.28 18.28
C HIS A 410 6.76 -21.82 19.57
N GLN A 411 8.09 -21.98 19.61
CA GLN A 411 8.80 -22.47 20.80
C GLN A 411 8.49 -21.62 22.05
N LEU A 412 8.54 -20.30 21.94
CA LEU A 412 8.26 -19.40 23.06
C LEU A 412 6.81 -19.50 23.53
N THR A 413 5.88 -19.66 22.60
CA THR A 413 4.45 -19.81 22.94
C THR A 413 4.18 -21.14 23.63
N ASP A 414 4.73 -22.24 23.11
CA ASP A 414 4.58 -23.56 23.72
C ASP A 414 5.20 -23.62 25.12
N GLN A 415 6.32 -22.93 25.32
CA GLN A 415 7.05 -22.96 26.58
C GLN A 415 6.50 -21.99 27.63
N PHE A 416 6.13 -20.77 27.26
CA PHE A 416 5.82 -19.70 28.21
C PHE A 416 4.39 -19.18 28.14
N ALA A 417 3.64 -19.48 27.06
CA ALA A 417 2.25 -19.08 26.91
C ALA A 417 1.34 -20.26 26.47
N PRO A 418 1.36 -21.40 27.20
CA PRO A 418 0.50 -22.54 26.90
C PRO A 418 -0.99 -22.20 27.06
N ASP A 419 -1.86 -23.08 26.58
CA ASP A 419 -3.32 -23.02 26.76
C ASP A 419 -3.99 -21.72 26.30
N GLY A 420 -3.40 -21.05 25.29
CA GLY A 420 -3.97 -19.83 24.75
C GLY A 420 -3.57 -18.54 25.47
N ARG A 421 -2.64 -18.61 26.44
CA ARG A 421 -2.15 -17.42 27.16
C ARG A 421 -1.58 -16.38 26.18
N SER A 422 -1.72 -15.10 26.53
CA SER A 422 -1.24 -13.98 25.70
C SER A 422 0.29 -13.83 25.78
N PHE A 423 0.85 -12.99 24.91
CA PHE A 423 2.26 -12.61 24.91
C PHE A 423 2.45 -11.19 24.34
N ILE A 424 3.59 -10.57 24.61
CA ILE A 424 3.97 -9.28 24.00
C ILE A 424 4.99 -9.55 22.88
N ALA A 425 4.79 -8.97 21.70
CA ALA A 425 5.76 -8.96 20.60
C ALA A 425 5.87 -7.54 20.05
N THR A 426 6.99 -6.87 20.32
CA THR A 426 7.18 -5.45 20.05
C THR A 426 8.60 -5.16 19.56
N PRO A 427 8.86 -4.08 18.80
CA PRO A 427 7.87 -3.18 18.21
C PRO A 427 7.47 -3.57 16.79
N PHE A 428 8.13 -4.57 16.18
CA PHE A 428 8.07 -4.75 14.72
C PHE A 428 7.23 -5.92 14.20
N TRP A 429 6.73 -6.82 15.06
CA TRP A 429 6.16 -8.11 14.64
C TRP A 429 4.66 -8.28 14.98
N PRO A 430 3.75 -7.43 14.46
CA PRO A 430 2.32 -7.66 14.61
C PRO A 430 1.88 -9.00 13.98
N GLY A 431 2.64 -9.52 13.01
CA GLY A 431 2.40 -10.83 12.42
C GLY A 431 2.57 -12.01 13.38
N ALA A 432 3.30 -11.86 14.49
CA ALA A 432 3.40 -12.90 15.51
C ALA A 432 2.01 -13.22 16.11
N TYR A 433 1.19 -12.20 16.33
CA TYR A 433 -0.17 -12.35 16.83
C TYR A 433 -1.08 -13.10 15.85
N ALA A 434 -0.95 -12.80 14.56
CA ALA A 434 -1.75 -13.45 13.53
C ALA A 434 -1.33 -14.91 13.30
N LEU A 435 -0.01 -15.16 13.28
CA LEU A 435 0.60 -16.48 13.14
C LEU A 435 0.17 -17.43 14.25
N LEU A 436 0.13 -16.95 15.48
CA LEU A 436 -0.15 -17.74 16.68
C LEU A 436 -1.61 -17.65 17.12
N GLU A 437 -2.46 -16.97 16.35
CA GLU A 437 -3.88 -16.74 16.66
C GLU A 437 -4.09 -16.20 18.08
N ARG A 438 -3.35 -15.14 18.43
CA ARG A 438 -3.47 -14.46 19.73
C ARG A 438 -3.89 -13.01 19.53
N ARG A 439 -4.69 -12.50 20.47
CA ARG A 439 -4.96 -11.06 20.58
C ARG A 439 -3.73 -10.37 21.15
N SER A 440 -3.34 -9.23 20.56
CA SER A 440 -2.30 -8.40 21.16
C SER A 440 -2.76 -7.87 22.52
N PRO A 441 -1.92 -7.91 23.57
CA PRO A 441 -2.19 -7.30 24.86
C PRO A 441 -2.08 -5.77 24.81
N MET A 442 -1.65 -5.22 23.67
CA MET A 442 -1.47 -3.79 23.41
C MET A 442 -2.44 -3.33 22.32
N TRP A 443 -2.88 -2.07 22.38
CA TRP A 443 -3.53 -1.45 21.23
C TRP A 443 -2.50 -1.15 20.14
N GLU A 444 -1.30 -0.68 20.52
CA GLU A 444 -0.23 -0.36 19.59
C GLU A 444 0.57 -1.61 19.21
N ILE A 445 0.12 -2.28 18.15
CA ILE A 445 0.74 -3.52 17.66
C ILE A 445 2.01 -3.29 16.83
N TYR A 446 2.31 -2.02 16.49
CA TYR A 446 3.46 -1.65 15.66
C TYR A 446 4.08 -0.34 16.18
N ALA A 447 4.85 -0.47 17.27
CA ALA A 447 5.27 0.62 18.16
C ALA A 447 6.50 1.40 17.64
N LEU A 448 6.37 2.01 16.46
CA LEU A 448 7.48 2.67 15.75
C LEU A 448 7.83 4.07 16.25
N PHE A 449 6.86 4.78 16.84
CA PHE A 449 6.97 6.21 17.16
C PHE A 449 6.90 6.43 18.67
N PRO A 450 7.53 7.49 19.20
CA PRO A 450 7.41 7.85 20.61
C PRO A 450 5.97 8.12 21.03
N ARG A 451 5.63 7.68 22.26
CA ARG A 451 4.31 7.91 22.87
C ARG A 451 4.40 8.74 24.13
N THR A 452 3.25 9.31 24.52
CA THR A 452 3.14 10.03 25.79
C THR A 452 3.06 9.05 26.96
N GLY A 453 3.54 9.44 28.13
CA GLY A 453 3.44 8.59 29.32
C GLY A 453 1.99 8.26 29.72
N ALA A 454 1.01 9.10 29.37
CA ALA A 454 -0.40 8.82 29.58
C ALA A 454 -0.90 7.67 28.68
N PHE A 455 -0.42 7.61 27.43
CA PHE A 455 -0.70 6.51 26.52
C PHE A 455 -0.06 5.21 27.02
N GLU A 456 1.24 5.24 27.36
CA GLU A 456 1.97 4.07 27.85
C GLU A 456 1.33 3.48 29.13
N LYS A 457 0.85 4.31 30.05
CA LYS A 457 0.13 3.84 31.24
C LYS A 457 -1.14 3.06 30.89
N LYS A 458 -1.90 3.49 29.87
CA LYS A 458 -3.08 2.74 29.40
C LYS A 458 -2.68 1.39 28.80
N GLU A 459 -1.58 1.35 28.05
CA GLU A 459 -1.05 0.09 27.51
C GLU A 459 -0.58 -0.85 28.61
N ILE A 460 0.09 -0.34 29.65
CA ILE A 460 0.50 -1.14 30.82
C ILE A 460 -0.72 -1.77 31.51
N GLU A 461 -1.82 -1.04 31.69
CA GLU A 461 -3.04 -1.61 32.28
C GLU A 461 -3.66 -2.70 31.40
N ARG A 462 -3.61 -2.56 30.06
CA ARG A 462 -4.03 -3.63 29.14
C ARG A 462 -3.13 -4.86 29.23
N ILE A 463 -1.82 -4.65 29.30
CA ILE A 463 -0.83 -5.71 29.48
C ILE A 463 -1.12 -6.47 30.78
N LYS A 464 -1.28 -5.79 31.91
CA LYS A 464 -1.63 -6.42 33.20
C LYS A 464 -2.92 -7.24 33.09
N ALA A 465 -3.96 -6.69 32.47
CA ALA A 465 -5.25 -7.36 32.34
C ALA A 465 -5.20 -8.62 31.47
N SER A 466 -4.25 -8.70 30.54
CA SER A 466 -4.06 -9.85 29.64
C SER A 466 -3.16 -10.95 30.17
N ASP A 467 -2.46 -10.71 31.29
CA ASP A 467 -1.50 -11.62 31.94
C ASP A 467 -0.62 -12.40 30.94
N PRO A 468 0.23 -11.73 30.14
CA PRO A 468 1.01 -12.40 29.12
C PRO A 468 2.07 -13.31 29.76
N GLY A 469 2.32 -14.46 29.14
CA GLY A 469 3.29 -15.44 29.61
C GLY A 469 4.75 -15.09 29.31
N PHE A 470 4.97 -14.29 28.26
CA PHE A 470 6.28 -13.77 27.91
C PHE A 470 6.18 -12.43 27.17
N ALA A 471 7.31 -11.73 27.10
CA ALA A 471 7.52 -10.55 26.30
C ALA A 471 8.74 -10.73 25.38
N PHE A 472 8.53 -10.52 24.10
CA PHE A 472 9.56 -10.46 23.07
C PHE A 472 9.76 -9.01 22.63
N ILE A 473 10.99 -8.52 22.79
CA ILE A 473 11.41 -7.20 22.35
C ILE A 473 12.49 -7.36 21.27
N PHE A 474 12.19 -6.88 20.07
CA PHE A 474 13.16 -6.75 19.00
C PHE A 474 13.91 -5.42 19.15
N ASP A 475 15.04 -5.44 19.85
CA ASP A 475 15.92 -4.29 20.09
C ASP A 475 16.80 -3.98 18.86
N LEU A 476 16.14 -3.64 17.76
CA LEU A 476 16.76 -3.21 16.51
C LEU A 476 16.67 -1.68 16.37
N PRO A 477 17.77 -0.98 16.04
CA PRO A 477 17.72 0.44 15.70
C PRO A 477 17.17 0.58 14.27
N LEU A 478 15.87 0.83 14.14
CA LEU A 478 15.21 0.94 12.83
C LEU A 478 15.91 2.00 11.97
N ASP A 479 16.27 1.65 10.73
CA ASP A 479 17.02 2.49 9.81
C ASP A 479 18.38 3.00 10.37
N GLY A 480 18.97 2.28 11.33
CA GLY A 480 20.21 2.68 12.02
C GLY A 480 20.03 3.77 13.07
N ARG A 481 18.79 4.08 13.46
CA ARG A 481 18.43 5.16 14.37
C ARG A 481 18.17 4.63 15.78
N ASP A 482 19.14 4.84 16.67
CA ASP A 482 19.08 4.35 18.04
C ASP A 482 17.91 4.96 18.84
N GLU A 483 17.50 6.20 18.53
CA GLU A 483 16.35 6.85 19.17
C GLU A 483 15.00 6.15 18.87
N LEU A 484 14.93 5.31 17.83
CA LEU A 484 13.72 4.56 17.47
C LEU A 484 13.63 3.19 18.15
N ARG A 485 14.61 2.80 18.98
CA ARG A 485 14.50 1.57 19.77
C ARG A 485 13.33 1.64 20.73
N PHE A 486 12.68 0.50 20.96
CA PHE A 486 11.49 0.42 21.81
C PHE A 486 11.71 0.99 23.23
N LYS A 487 12.88 0.74 23.83
CA LYS A 487 13.26 1.31 25.14
C LYS A 487 13.28 2.84 25.19
N ASN A 488 13.48 3.49 24.04
CA ASN A 488 13.55 4.95 23.92
C ASN A 488 12.19 5.55 23.52
N THR A 489 11.41 4.84 22.71
CA THR A 489 10.08 5.30 22.27
C THR A 489 8.97 5.00 23.29
N HIS A 490 9.15 3.94 24.09
CA HIS A 490 8.20 3.44 25.10
C HIS A 490 8.91 3.10 26.43
N PRO A 491 9.55 4.08 27.09
CA PRO A 491 10.36 3.84 28.28
C PRO A 491 9.58 3.30 29.48
N LEU A 492 8.30 3.68 29.65
CA LEU A 492 7.50 3.22 30.78
C LEU A 492 7.07 1.76 30.59
N ILE A 493 6.67 1.38 29.36
CA ILE A 493 6.35 -0.02 29.04
C ILE A 493 7.60 -0.88 29.17
N TYR A 494 8.74 -0.40 28.65
CA TYR A 494 10.01 -1.11 28.77
C TYR A 494 10.39 -1.36 30.24
N GLN A 495 10.32 -0.32 31.08
CA GLN A 495 10.61 -0.47 32.51
C GLN A 495 9.61 -1.42 33.21
N PHE A 496 8.34 -1.38 32.82
CA PHE A 496 7.34 -2.33 33.32
C PHE A 496 7.74 -3.77 32.99
N ILE A 497 8.20 -4.06 31.77
CA ILE A 497 8.66 -5.40 31.39
C ILE A 497 9.86 -5.83 32.25
N LEU A 498 10.87 -4.97 32.42
CA LEU A 498 12.05 -5.26 33.26
C LEU A 498 11.68 -5.58 34.71
N ASN A 499 10.68 -4.87 35.26
CA ASN A 499 10.26 -5.03 36.65
C ASN A 499 9.42 -6.29 36.88
N ASN A 500 8.65 -6.75 35.90
CA ASN A 500 7.64 -7.80 36.08
C ASN A 500 7.98 -9.14 35.41
N PHE A 501 8.93 -9.13 34.48
CA PHE A 501 9.40 -10.32 33.78
C PHE A 501 10.87 -10.59 34.13
N GLU A 502 11.35 -11.79 33.82
CA GLU A 502 12.75 -12.18 33.97
C GLU A 502 13.35 -12.50 32.60
N LEU A 503 14.58 -12.04 32.36
CA LEU A 503 15.27 -12.24 31.09
C LEU A 503 15.59 -13.73 30.89
N VAL A 504 15.23 -14.26 29.73
CA VAL A 504 15.66 -15.59 29.28
C VAL A 504 17.06 -15.46 28.68
N PRO A 505 18.10 -16.05 29.29
CA PRO A 505 19.47 -15.94 28.78
C PRO A 505 19.63 -16.68 27.44
N ASN A 506 20.64 -16.27 26.66
CA ASN A 506 21.09 -16.91 25.42
C ASN A 506 20.09 -16.87 24.25
N SER A 507 19.63 -15.69 23.84
CA SER A 507 19.01 -15.54 22.52
C SER A 507 20.07 -15.72 21.42
N HIS A 508 19.74 -16.50 20.39
CA HIS A 508 20.64 -16.72 19.24
C HIS A 508 20.90 -15.44 18.44
N ASN A 509 19.96 -14.48 18.48
CA ASN A 509 20.09 -13.18 17.86
C ASN A 509 20.26 -12.10 18.94
N PRO A 510 21.36 -11.34 18.95
CA PRO A 510 21.62 -10.33 19.98
C PRO A 510 20.60 -9.18 19.98
N ALA A 511 19.84 -9.00 18.90
CA ALA A 511 18.75 -8.03 18.84
C ALA A 511 17.47 -8.52 19.54
N TYR A 512 17.36 -9.80 19.92
CA TYR A 512 16.18 -10.34 20.57
C TYR A 512 16.36 -10.35 22.09
N GLN A 513 15.52 -9.58 22.77
CA GLN A 513 15.40 -9.63 24.23
C GLN A 513 14.10 -10.38 24.56
N ILE A 514 14.24 -11.53 25.21
CA ILE A 514 13.13 -12.42 25.54
C ILE A 514 12.98 -12.45 27.05
N TYR A 515 11.77 -12.17 27.54
CA TYR A 515 11.47 -12.17 28.96
C TYR A 515 10.30 -13.09 29.24
N LYS A 516 10.37 -13.90 30.31
CA LYS A 516 9.27 -14.76 30.77
C LYS A 516 8.66 -14.21 32.05
N THR A 517 7.39 -14.51 32.31
CA THR A 517 6.73 -14.08 33.55
C THR A 517 7.47 -14.68 34.75
N ARG A 518 7.69 -13.87 35.79
CA ARG A 518 8.28 -14.37 37.04
C ARG A 518 7.32 -15.38 37.64
N ASN A 519 7.81 -16.57 37.99
CA ASN A 519 7.00 -17.53 38.72
C ASN A 519 6.58 -16.88 40.05
N ALA A 520 5.27 -16.79 40.30
CA ALA A 520 4.73 -16.40 41.59
C ALA A 520 5.03 -17.53 42.59
N GLY A 521 6.24 -17.55 43.14
CA GLY A 521 6.70 -18.55 44.11
C GLY A 521 7.83 -19.44 43.59
N GLN A 522 9.05 -18.92 43.65
CA GLN A 522 10.23 -19.64 44.15
C GLN A 522 10.98 -18.71 45.08
#